data_AF-B4MFQ3-F1
#
_entry.id   AF-B4MFQ3-F1
#
_cell.length_a   1.000
_cell.length_b   1.000
_cell.length_c   1.000
_cell.angle_alpha   90.00
_cell.angle_beta   90.00
_cell.angle_gamma   90.00
#
_symmetry.space_group_name_H-M   'P 1'
#
loop_
_entity.id
_entity.type
_entity.pdbx_description
1 polymer ?
#
loop_
_entity_poly.entity_id
_entity_poly.type
_entity_poly.pdbx_seq_one_letter_code
_entity_poly.pdbx_strand_id
1 'polypeptide(L)'
;MCDVATVQKIANCLGVAPGKIQLNEEQVVTRTGAQNKTVSGFATILESLARESKSETAQNSIVTKEVQAQVYQWIEFAVLYVAPGSKDKHVSKQLLADFNKLFISKSYLVGHFITLADLAVYYAISELVKSLSPLDKENYLNLSRWFDHLQQRPEIHQGEPMLNFTTIYLHNWATGTHI
;
A
#
# COMPACT_ATOMS: atom_id res chain seq x y z
N MET A 1 -6.64 3.36 6.65
CA MET A 1 -5.21 3.60 6.32
C MET A 1 -4.40 3.91 7.56
N CYS A 2 -4.64 5.00 8.30
CA CYS A 2 -3.96 5.25 9.59
C CYS A 2 -4.56 4.44 10.75
N ASP A 3 -4.79 3.15 10.52
CA ASP A 3 -5.40 2.25 11.49
C ASP A 3 -4.42 1.15 11.91
N VAL A 4 -4.78 0.52 13.03
CA VAL A 4 -4.00 -0.56 13.64
C VAL A 4 -3.77 -1.71 12.65
N ALA A 5 -4.79 -2.06 11.86
CA ALA A 5 -4.73 -3.18 10.92
C ALA A 5 -3.74 -2.92 9.78
N THR A 6 -3.70 -1.71 9.25
CA THR A 6 -2.77 -1.34 8.16
C THR A 6 -1.31 -1.36 8.66
N VAL A 7 -1.05 -0.79 9.84
CA VAL A 7 0.30 -0.85 10.44
C VAL A 7 0.72 -2.29 10.70
N GLN A 8 -0.20 -3.13 11.19
CA GLN A 8 0.04 -4.56 11.40
C GLN A 8 0.40 -5.28 10.10
N LYS A 9 -0.34 -5.03 9.02
CA LYS A 9 -0.04 -5.58 7.68
C LYS A 9 1.34 -5.13 7.20
N ILE A 10 1.68 -3.85 7.34
CA ILE A 10 3.01 -3.36 6.92
C ILE A 10 4.12 -4.00 7.78
N ALA A 11 3.95 -4.11 9.10
CA ALA A 11 4.94 -4.77 9.96
C ALA A 11 5.19 -6.22 9.53
N ASN A 12 4.13 -6.98 9.25
CA ASN A 12 4.22 -8.34 8.74
C ASN A 12 4.95 -8.40 7.38
N CYS A 13 4.63 -7.48 6.46
CA CYS A 13 5.29 -7.39 5.16
C CYS A 13 6.80 -7.15 5.29
N LEU A 14 7.22 -6.39 6.31
CA LEU A 14 8.61 -6.12 6.59
C LEU A 14 9.30 -7.23 7.40
N GLY A 15 8.58 -8.30 7.77
CA GLY A 15 9.11 -9.39 8.60
C GLY A 15 9.51 -8.94 10.01
N VAL A 16 8.87 -7.88 10.53
CA VAL A 16 9.15 -7.34 11.88
C VAL A 16 7.96 -7.62 12.79
N ALA A 17 8.24 -7.98 14.04
CA ALA A 17 7.19 -8.13 15.04
C ALA A 17 6.46 -6.77 15.23
N PRO A 18 5.14 -6.73 15.08
CA PRO A 18 4.35 -5.50 15.17
C PRO A 18 4.45 -4.83 16.55
N GLY A 19 4.67 -5.62 17.61
CA GLY A 19 4.58 -5.13 18.99
C GLY A 19 3.14 -4.79 19.36
N LYS A 20 2.97 -3.90 20.35
CA LYS A 20 1.64 -3.41 20.74
C LYS A 20 1.28 -2.20 19.89
N ILE A 21 0.22 -2.29 19.10
CA ILE A 21 -0.30 -1.19 18.28
C ILE A 21 -1.68 -0.81 18.80
N GLN A 22 -1.87 0.47 19.13
CA GLN A 22 -3.13 1.00 19.67
C GLN A 22 -3.32 2.46 19.25
N LEU A 23 -4.55 2.97 19.38
CA LEU A 23 -4.80 4.40 19.28
C LEU A 23 -4.51 5.05 20.65
N ASN A 24 -3.89 6.22 20.64
CA ASN A 24 -3.75 7.05 21.83
C ASN A 24 -5.04 7.85 22.12
N GLU A 25 -5.02 8.68 23.16
CA GLU A 25 -6.15 9.53 23.55
C GLU A 25 -6.61 10.48 22.42
N GLU A 26 -5.68 10.90 21.57
CA GLU A 26 -5.90 11.79 20.42
C GLU A 26 -6.29 11.04 19.13
N GLN A 27 -6.60 9.73 19.21
CA GLN A 27 -6.90 8.88 18.05
C GLN A 27 -5.77 8.75 17.03
N VAL A 28 -4.53 8.99 17.45
CA VAL A 28 -3.31 8.76 16.66
C VAL A 28 -2.81 7.35 16.90
N VAL A 29 -2.43 6.65 15.82
CA VAL A 29 -1.83 5.32 15.93
C VAL A 29 -0.47 5.38 16.62
N THR A 30 -0.28 4.50 17.60
CA THR A 30 0.91 4.41 18.43
C THR A 30 1.38 2.96 18.49
N ARG A 31 2.68 2.74 18.31
CA ARG A 31 3.34 1.44 18.41
C ARG A 31 4.33 1.44 19.57
N THR A 32 4.28 0.41 20.40
CA THR A 32 5.33 0.07 21.38
C THR A 32 6.11 -1.15 20.87
N GLY A 33 7.36 -0.92 20.48
CA GLY A 33 8.26 -1.95 19.95
C GLY A 33 8.98 -2.77 21.02
N ALA A 34 9.88 -3.67 20.60
CA ALA A 34 10.56 -4.64 21.47
C ALA A 34 11.41 -4.03 22.61
N GLN A 35 11.85 -2.77 22.47
CA GLN A 35 12.63 -2.05 23.49
C GLN A 35 11.77 -1.18 24.43
N ASN A 36 10.44 -1.41 24.49
CA ASN A 36 9.49 -0.51 25.16
C ASN A 36 9.55 0.95 24.68
N LYS A 37 10.14 1.19 23.51
CA LYS A 37 10.11 2.50 22.85
C LYS A 37 8.76 2.66 22.18
N THR A 38 8.09 3.74 22.54
CA THR A 38 6.77 4.11 22.01
C THR A 38 6.94 5.17 20.94
N VAL A 39 6.36 4.94 19.77
CA VAL A 39 6.38 5.84 18.62
C VAL A 39 4.94 6.08 18.18
N SER A 40 4.57 7.34 17.96
CA SER A 40 3.23 7.75 17.53
C SER A 40 3.29 8.40 16.15
N GLY A 41 2.24 8.21 15.37
CA GLY A 41 2.13 8.72 14.01
C GLY A 41 2.48 7.65 12.96
N PHE A 42 1.68 7.59 11.90
CA PHE A 42 1.81 6.54 10.88
C PHE A 42 3.18 6.54 10.21
N ALA A 43 3.66 7.70 9.74
CA ALA A 43 4.96 7.82 9.07
C ALA A 43 6.12 7.44 10.00
N THR A 44 6.11 7.93 11.25
CA THR A 44 7.16 7.66 12.23
C THR A 44 7.20 6.18 12.62
N ILE A 45 6.04 5.52 12.72
CA ILE A 45 5.98 4.08 12.97
C ILE A 45 6.57 3.30 11.80
N LEU A 46 6.21 3.65 10.55
CA LEU A 46 6.76 3.00 9.36
C LEU A 46 8.28 3.16 9.27
N GLU A 47 8.82 4.34 9.58
CA GLU A 47 10.27 4.54 9.66
C GLU A 47 10.92 3.69 10.75
N SER A 48 10.31 3.58 11.92
CA SER A 48 10.81 2.71 13.01
C SER A 48 10.84 1.25 12.57
N LEU A 49 9.78 0.77 11.91
CA LEU A 49 9.69 -0.60 11.39
C LEU A 49 10.76 -0.85 10.31
N ALA A 50 10.99 0.11 9.40
CA ALA A 50 12.03 -0.03 8.38
C ALA A 50 13.44 -0.13 9.00
N ARG A 51 13.74 0.62 10.06
CA ARG A 51 15.03 0.53 10.77
C ARG A 51 15.23 -0.80 11.50
N GLU A 52 14.14 -1.45 11.92
CA GLU A 52 14.16 -2.76 12.60
C GLU A 52 14.20 -3.94 11.61
N SER A 53 13.81 -3.71 10.36
CA SER A 53 13.65 -4.75 9.33
C SER A 53 14.94 -5.04 8.56
N LYS A 54 15.10 -6.29 8.15
CA LYS A 54 16.13 -6.73 7.17
C LYS A 54 15.54 -7.01 5.79
N SER A 55 14.26 -6.74 5.58
CA SER A 55 13.60 -6.95 4.28
C SER A 55 14.17 -6.00 3.23
N GLU A 56 14.19 -6.44 1.97
CA GLU A 56 14.61 -5.60 0.85
C GLU A 56 13.76 -4.33 0.77
N THR A 57 12.44 -4.43 0.98
CA THR A 57 11.53 -3.26 0.96
C THR A 57 11.93 -2.20 1.99
N ALA A 58 12.29 -2.61 3.21
CA ALA A 58 12.76 -1.69 4.24
C ALA A 58 14.11 -1.06 3.87
N GLN A 59 15.08 -1.87 3.43
CA GLN A 59 16.42 -1.41 3.06
C GLN A 59 16.38 -0.44 1.88
N ASN A 60 15.56 -0.74 0.87
CA ASN A 60 15.33 0.13 -0.29
C ASN A 60 14.71 1.46 0.12
N SER A 61 13.92 1.50 1.20
CA SER A 61 13.27 2.72 1.69
C SER A 61 14.22 3.70 2.38
N ILE A 62 15.39 3.23 2.84
CA ILE A 62 16.34 4.03 3.63
C ILE A 62 17.74 4.09 3.03
N VAL A 63 17.91 3.66 1.78
CA VAL A 63 19.21 3.52 1.10
C VAL A 63 20.01 4.83 1.04
N THR A 64 19.34 5.94 0.72
CA THR A 64 19.94 7.28 0.71
C THR A 64 18.99 8.27 1.37
N LYS A 65 19.50 9.44 1.76
CA LYS A 65 18.67 10.51 2.35
C LYS A 65 17.62 11.06 1.39
N GLU A 66 17.95 11.11 0.09
CA GLU A 66 17.00 11.50 -0.95
C GLU A 66 15.85 10.50 -1.05
N VAL A 67 16.16 9.20 -1.14
CA VAL A 67 15.13 8.14 -1.21
C VAL A 67 14.28 8.15 0.06
N GLN A 68 14.91 8.25 1.23
CA GLN A 68 14.19 8.31 2.50
C GLN A 68 13.20 9.50 2.52
N ALA A 69 13.62 10.69 2.06
CA ALA A 69 12.75 11.86 2.01
C ALA A 69 11.59 11.70 1.01
N GLN A 70 11.85 11.12 -0.18
CA GLN A 70 10.82 10.82 -1.17
C GLN A 70 9.81 9.81 -0.63
N VAL A 71 10.27 8.75 0.03
CA VAL A 71 9.40 7.75 0.68
C VAL A 71 8.54 8.41 1.75
N TYR A 72 9.13 9.23 2.60
CA TYR A 72 8.40 9.97 3.63
C TYR A 72 7.31 10.86 3.01
N GLN A 73 7.64 11.60 1.94
CA GLN A 73 6.68 12.44 1.22
C GLN A 73 5.49 11.63 0.68
N TRP A 74 5.74 10.44 0.11
CA TRP A 74 4.66 9.57 -0.38
C TRP A 74 3.80 9.02 0.75
N ILE A 75 4.38 8.69 1.90
CA ILE A 75 3.61 8.24 3.06
C ILE A 75 2.68 9.35 3.55
N GLU A 76 3.18 10.59 3.71
CA GLU A 76 2.36 11.75 4.09
C GLU A 76 1.27 12.02 3.05
N PHE A 77 1.62 12.02 1.76
CA PHE A 77 0.65 12.19 0.68
C PHE A 77 -0.44 11.11 0.75
N ALA A 78 -0.07 9.88 1.05
CA ALA A 78 -1.01 8.79 1.14
C ALA A 78 -1.99 8.96 2.31
N VAL A 79 -1.48 9.39 3.46
CA VAL A 79 -2.27 9.66 4.67
C VAL A 79 -3.22 10.84 4.48
N LEU A 80 -2.71 11.96 3.94
CA LEU A 80 -3.44 13.22 3.87
C LEU A 80 -4.41 13.31 2.69
N TYR A 81 -4.08 12.67 1.55
CA TYR A 81 -4.83 12.84 0.29
C TYR A 81 -5.36 11.55 -0.28
N VAL A 82 -4.52 10.50 -0.37
CA VAL A 82 -4.92 9.25 -1.04
C VAL A 82 -6.00 8.51 -0.26
N ALA A 83 -5.82 8.31 1.05
CA ALA A 83 -6.77 7.56 1.86
C ALA A 83 -8.11 8.27 2.10
N PRO A 84 -8.17 9.60 2.28
CA PRO A 84 -9.44 10.32 2.27
C PRO A 84 -10.05 10.36 0.86
N GLY A 85 -9.24 10.66 -0.16
CA GLY A 85 -9.67 10.76 -1.54
C GLY A 85 -10.19 9.45 -2.13
N SER A 86 -9.68 8.30 -1.68
CA SER A 86 -10.16 6.99 -2.12
C SER A 86 -11.58 6.67 -1.68
N LYS A 87 -12.10 7.39 -0.66
CA LYS A 87 -13.46 7.24 -0.15
C LYS A 87 -14.45 8.24 -0.77
N ASP A 88 -13.95 9.30 -1.39
CA ASP A 88 -14.78 10.30 -2.05
C ASP A 88 -15.02 9.93 -3.53
N LYS A 89 -16.27 9.95 -3.97
CA LYS A 89 -16.68 9.49 -5.31
C LYS A 89 -16.08 10.32 -6.46
N HIS A 90 -15.88 11.62 -6.25
CA HIS A 90 -15.36 12.52 -7.28
C HIS A 90 -13.83 12.53 -7.26
N VAL A 91 -13.23 12.61 -6.08
CA VAL A 91 -11.78 12.61 -5.91
C VAL A 91 -11.18 11.26 -6.31
N SER A 92 -11.82 10.14 -5.95
CA SER A 92 -11.32 8.80 -6.29
C SER A 92 -11.13 8.59 -7.80
N LYS A 93 -12.05 9.10 -8.63
CA LYS A 93 -11.92 9.00 -10.10
C LYS A 93 -10.69 9.74 -10.62
N GLN A 94 -10.46 10.96 -10.13
CA GLN A 94 -9.29 11.74 -10.50
C GLN A 94 -8.00 11.09 -9.98
N LEU A 95 -8.02 10.62 -8.73
CA LEU A 95 -6.91 9.91 -8.10
C LEU A 95 -6.49 8.66 -8.89
N LEU A 96 -7.45 7.84 -9.34
CA LEU A 96 -7.18 6.68 -10.20
C LEU A 96 -6.58 7.08 -11.54
N ALA A 97 -7.09 8.15 -12.17
CA ALA A 97 -6.56 8.66 -13.42
C ALA A 97 -5.12 9.20 -13.27
N ASP A 98 -4.84 9.91 -12.19
CA ASP A 98 -3.51 10.45 -11.89
C ASP A 98 -2.50 9.34 -11.61
N PHE A 99 -2.87 8.33 -10.83
CA PHE A 99 -2.01 7.16 -10.63
C PHE A 99 -1.81 6.37 -11.92
N ASN A 100 -2.85 6.16 -12.71
CA ASN A 100 -2.70 5.48 -14.01
C ASN A 100 -1.74 6.24 -14.93
N LYS A 101 -1.77 7.58 -14.93
CA LYS A 101 -0.82 8.42 -15.67
C LYS A 101 0.59 8.32 -15.09
N LEU A 102 0.74 8.36 -13.76
CA LEU A 102 2.02 8.24 -13.07
C LEU A 102 2.73 6.92 -13.42
N PHE A 103 1.99 5.82 -13.41
CA PHE A 103 2.53 4.48 -13.70
C PHE A 103 2.74 4.21 -15.19
N ILE A 104 2.54 5.19 -16.09
CA ILE A 104 2.99 5.06 -17.48
C ILE A 104 4.52 4.93 -17.54
N SER A 105 5.24 5.76 -16.78
CA SER A 105 6.71 5.84 -16.81
C SER A 105 7.38 5.25 -15.56
N LYS A 106 6.60 4.78 -14.59
CA LYS A 106 7.10 4.26 -13.30
C LYS A 106 6.64 2.83 -13.05
N SER A 107 7.58 2.00 -12.60
CA SER A 107 7.29 0.67 -12.06
C SER A 107 6.99 0.71 -10.56
N TYR A 108 7.52 1.69 -9.83
CA TYR A 108 7.36 1.91 -8.40
C TYR A 108 7.30 3.42 -8.10
N LEU A 109 6.81 3.81 -6.94
CA LEU A 109 6.68 5.23 -6.59
C LEU A 109 8.03 5.92 -6.44
N VAL A 110 8.99 5.24 -5.81
CA VAL A 110 10.34 5.76 -5.51
C VAL A 110 11.41 4.83 -6.10
N GLY A 111 12.29 5.39 -6.94
CA GLY A 111 13.38 4.66 -7.55
C GLY A 111 12.94 3.50 -8.46
N HIS A 112 13.61 2.36 -8.33
CA HIS A 112 13.43 1.17 -9.17
C HIS A 112 13.09 -0.09 -8.36
N PHE A 113 12.70 0.06 -7.09
CA PHE A 113 12.38 -1.05 -6.20
C PHE A 113 11.12 -0.75 -5.39
N ILE A 114 10.49 -1.80 -4.83
CA ILE A 114 9.41 -1.63 -3.87
C ILE A 114 9.95 -0.96 -2.61
N THR A 115 9.25 0.08 -2.16
CA THR A 115 9.54 0.80 -0.92
C THR A 115 8.29 0.90 -0.04
N LEU A 116 8.45 1.45 1.15
CA LEU A 116 7.33 1.82 2.02
C LEU A 116 6.32 2.76 1.35
N ALA A 117 6.74 3.56 0.36
CA ALA A 117 5.83 4.40 -0.42
C ALA A 117 4.78 3.54 -1.14
N ASP A 118 5.23 2.47 -1.81
CA ASP A 118 4.35 1.57 -2.55
C ASP A 118 3.38 0.86 -1.60
N LEU A 119 3.86 0.38 -0.45
CA LEU A 119 3.01 -0.24 0.56
C LEU A 119 1.96 0.73 1.10
N ALA A 120 2.36 1.96 1.43
CA ALA A 120 1.45 2.98 1.94
C ALA A 120 0.31 3.25 0.93
N VAL A 121 0.65 3.56 -0.33
CA VAL A 121 -0.36 3.82 -1.35
C VAL A 121 -1.20 2.58 -1.66
N TYR A 122 -0.60 1.40 -1.74
CA TYR A 122 -1.29 0.14 -2.02
C TYR A 122 -2.40 -0.13 -1.01
N TYR A 123 -2.09 -0.06 0.30
CA TYR A 123 -3.10 -0.23 1.34
C TYR A 123 -4.07 0.96 1.45
N ALA A 124 -3.71 2.16 0.97
CA ALA A 124 -4.61 3.31 0.95
C ALA A 124 -5.74 3.18 -0.07
N ILE A 125 -5.47 2.51 -1.20
CA ILE A 125 -6.43 2.37 -2.32
C ILE A 125 -6.95 0.95 -2.50
N SER A 126 -6.56 -0.01 -1.66
CA SER A 126 -6.91 -1.43 -1.83
C SER A 126 -8.43 -1.64 -1.97
N GLU A 127 -9.23 -1.06 -1.08
CA GLU A 127 -10.69 -1.17 -1.14
C GLU A 127 -11.30 -0.48 -2.36
N LEU A 128 -10.72 0.66 -2.78
CA LEU A 128 -11.14 1.34 -4.00
C LEU A 128 -10.87 0.47 -5.23
N VAL A 129 -9.68 -0.12 -5.35
CA VAL A 129 -9.31 -0.99 -6.48
C VAL A 129 -10.14 -2.28 -6.48
N LYS A 130 -10.45 -2.85 -5.31
CA LYS A 130 -11.38 -3.98 -5.17
C LYS A 130 -12.78 -3.67 -5.72
N SER A 131 -13.24 -2.43 -5.56
CA SER A 131 -14.58 -2.00 -6.01
C SER A 131 -14.69 -1.74 -7.52
N LEU A 132 -13.57 -1.72 -8.25
CA LEU A 132 -13.55 -1.44 -9.69
C LEU A 132 -14.16 -2.57 -10.50
N SER A 133 -14.96 -2.20 -11.51
CA SER A 133 -15.42 -3.15 -12.51
C SER A 133 -14.25 -3.65 -13.38
N PRO A 134 -14.38 -4.79 -14.07
CA PRO A 134 -13.37 -5.24 -15.03
C PRO A 134 -13.05 -4.17 -16.09
N LEU A 135 -14.07 -3.45 -16.58
CA LEU A 135 -13.89 -2.37 -17.55
C LEU A 135 -13.11 -1.19 -16.96
N ASP A 136 -13.35 -0.82 -15.69
CA ASP A 136 -12.57 0.22 -15.03
C ASP A 136 -11.10 -0.19 -14.89
N LYS A 137 -10.84 -1.45 -14.53
CA LYS A 137 -9.47 -1.99 -14.44
C LYS A 137 -8.74 -1.95 -15.78
N GLU A 138 -9.45 -2.17 -16.89
CA GLU A 138 -8.93 -2.00 -18.26
C GLU A 138 -8.62 -0.53 -18.57
N ASN A 139 -9.50 0.39 -18.18
CA ASN A 139 -9.28 1.83 -18.36
C ASN A 139 -8.07 2.36 -17.55
N TYR A 140 -7.78 1.73 -16.41
CA TYR A 140 -6.64 2.07 -15.55
C TYR A 140 -5.49 1.06 -15.65
N LEU A 141 -5.15 0.62 -16.86
CA LEU A 141 -4.19 -0.47 -17.14
C LEU A 141 -2.85 -0.36 -16.38
N ASN A 142 -2.24 0.83 -16.32
CA ASN A 142 -0.93 0.99 -15.68
C ASN A 142 -1.01 0.91 -14.15
N LEU A 143 -2.08 1.45 -13.57
CA LEU A 143 -2.39 1.29 -12.15
C LEU A 143 -2.70 -0.17 -11.84
N SER A 144 -3.53 -0.81 -12.65
CA SER A 144 -3.87 -2.24 -12.53
C SER A 144 -2.62 -3.11 -12.57
N ARG A 145 -1.69 -2.85 -13.50
CA ARG A 145 -0.39 -3.54 -13.58
C ARG A 145 0.44 -3.36 -12.31
N TRP A 146 0.58 -2.13 -11.81
CA TRP A 146 1.33 -1.86 -10.58
C TRP A 146 0.69 -2.55 -9.36
N PHE A 147 -0.64 -2.50 -9.25
CA PHE A 147 -1.37 -3.14 -8.16
C PHE A 147 -1.26 -4.66 -8.22
N ASP A 148 -1.44 -5.25 -9.41
CA ASP A 148 -1.30 -6.68 -9.64
C ASP A 148 0.11 -7.16 -9.26
N HIS A 149 1.13 -6.46 -9.72
CA HIS A 149 2.53 -6.76 -9.39
C HIS A 149 2.79 -6.80 -7.87
N LEU A 150 2.21 -5.87 -7.10
CA LEU A 150 2.34 -5.84 -5.64
C LEU A 150 1.58 -6.96 -4.95
N GLN A 151 0.33 -7.26 -5.35
CA GLN A 151 -0.45 -8.33 -4.71
C GLN A 151 0.13 -9.73 -4.97
N GLN A 152 0.95 -9.93 -6.00
CA GLN A 152 1.63 -11.21 -6.25
C GLN A 152 2.72 -11.51 -5.20
N ARG A 153 3.09 -10.54 -4.36
CA ARG A 153 4.09 -10.71 -3.30
C ARG A 153 3.43 -11.31 -2.05
N PRO A 154 3.82 -12.53 -1.61
CA PRO A 154 3.24 -13.19 -0.43
C PRO A 154 3.23 -12.31 0.83
N GLU A 155 4.31 -11.56 1.04
CA GLU A 155 4.48 -10.64 2.15
C GLU A 155 3.51 -9.45 2.13
N ILE A 156 3.01 -9.06 0.95
CA ILE A 156 2.05 -7.96 0.77
C ILE A 156 0.61 -8.48 0.85
N HIS A 157 0.26 -9.55 0.13
CA HIS A 157 -1.14 -10.01 0.12
C HIS A 157 -1.55 -10.76 1.40
N GLN A 158 -0.61 -11.41 2.09
CA GLN A 158 -0.84 -12.05 3.41
C GLN A 158 -2.07 -12.98 3.44
N GLY A 159 -2.29 -13.72 2.37
CA GLY A 159 -3.42 -14.66 2.24
C GLY A 159 -4.77 -14.02 1.87
N GLU A 160 -4.84 -12.70 1.69
CA GLU A 160 -6.03 -12.04 1.16
C GLU A 160 -6.34 -12.51 -0.28
N PRO A 161 -7.62 -12.56 -0.68
CA PRO A 161 -7.99 -12.92 -2.05
C PRO A 161 -7.35 -11.97 -3.07
N MET A 162 -6.66 -12.55 -4.05
CA MET A 162 -6.07 -11.78 -5.15
C MET A 162 -7.15 -11.28 -6.09
N LEU A 163 -7.01 -10.02 -6.52
CA LEU A 163 -7.88 -9.45 -7.53
C LEU A 163 -7.50 -9.99 -8.91
N ASN A 164 -8.51 -10.39 -9.67
CA ASN A 164 -8.31 -10.73 -11.07
C ASN A 164 -8.23 -9.44 -11.91
N PHE A 165 -7.14 -9.30 -12.66
CA PHE A 165 -6.89 -8.22 -13.62
C PHE A 165 -6.80 -8.73 -15.08
N THR A 166 -7.17 -9.99 -15.32
CA THR A 166 -7.19 -10.58 -16.66
C THR A 166 -8.28 -9.91 -17.49
N THR A 167 -7.89 -9.37 -18.65
CA THR A 167 -8.78 -8.69 -19.62
C THR A 167 -9.60 -9.66 -20.47
N ILE A 168 -9.32 -10.96 -20.37
CA ILE A 168 -10.09 -12.01 -21.02
C ILE A 168 -11.35 -12.29 -20.19
N TYR A 169 -12.44 -11.59 -20.53
CA TYR A 169 -13.79 -11.82 -19.96
C TYR A 169 -14.25 -13.29 -20.02
N LEU A 170 -13.70 -14.06 -20.96
CA LEU A 170 -14.02 -15.48 -21.16
C LEU A 170 -13.54 -16.38 -20.01
N HIS A 171 -12.62 -15.96 -19.15
CA HIS A 171 -12.09 -16.86 -18.10
C HIS A 171 -13.14 -17.20 -17.02
N ASN A 172 -14.08 -16.28 -16.77
CA ASN A 172 -15.20 -16.51 -15.84
C ASN A 172 -16.35 -17.31 -16.47
N TRP A 173 -16.40 -17.39 -17.82
CA TRP A 173 -17.39 -18.18 -18.55
C TRP A 173 -16.88 -19.59 -18.91
N ALA A 174 -15.57 -19.75 -19.03
CA ALA A 174 -14.92 -21.03 -19.34
C ALA A 174 -14.76 -21.92 -18.10
N THR A 175 -14.62 -21.33 -16.92
CA THR A 175 -14.69 -22.07 -15.66
C THR A 175 -16.15 -22.07 -15.23
N GLY A 176 -16.86 -23.18 -15.45
CA GLY A 176 -18.26 -23.37 -15.03
C GLY A 176 -18.46 -23.39 -13.50
N THR A 177 -17.73 -22.57 -12.75
CA THR A 177 -17.86 -22.38 -11.30
C THR A 177 -18.79 -21.21 -11.03
N HIS A 178 -20.07 -21.43 -11.31
CA HIS A 178 -21.15 -20.89 -10.49
C HIS A 178 -21.38 -21.90 -9.36
N ILE A 179 -20.82 -21.63 -8.17
CA ILE A 179 -21.33 -22.12 -6.88
C ILE A 179 -21.19 -20.97 -5.89
#